data_AF-A0A925CCB5-F1
#
_entry.id   AF-A0A925CCB5-F1
#
_cell.length_a   1.000
_cell.length_b   1.000
_cell.length_c   1.000
_cell.angle_alpha   90.00
_cell.angle_beta   90.00
_cell.angle_gamma   90.00
#
_symmetry.space_group_name_H-M   'P 1'
#
loop_
_entity.id
_entity.type
_entity.pdbx_description
1 polymer ?
#
loop_
_entity_poly.entity_id
_entity_poly.type
_entity_poly.pdbx_seq_one_letter_code
_entity_poly.pdbx_strand_id
1 'polypeptide(L)'
;MADALSTTAQCFGLVGLLLVPLGLGWLAHDWTRRRAGKSGRPVGTSKACYFALTAVCTSLPVAGFTSLAASARALLLGLIVMGLWLYWAAKTVPKLRRLKGTSPLASVHPAPLCLVIVPVVLTALKFTLLPSAVESSRNRGIAAGAAMLADIETYRAAKGHYPVSLAGATNDYRPKVVGIGRLQYEPSGRAYNVSFEQFSDRFGTREFVVYNPLDEHQVYSHDMDRVRLPPRPLRGGGGQYAVHDALHPNWKYFWFD
;
A
#
# COMPACT_ATOMS: atom_id res chain seq x y z
N MET A 1 9.88 3.40 -5.20
CA MET A 1 9.50 4.54 -4.32
C MET A 1 7.99 4.55 -4.08
N ALA A 2 7.18 4.27 -5.11
CA ALA A 2 5.74 4.01 -4.96
C ALA A 2 5.44 2.85 -3.97
N ASP A 3 6.22 1.78 -4.01
CA ASP A 3 5.99 0.59 -3.16
C ASP A 3 6.15 0.91 -1.67
N ALA A 4 7.20 1.66 -1.31
CA ALA A 4 7.45 2.08 0.07
C ALA A 4 6.33 2.97 0.62
N LEU A 5 5.82 3.91 -0.18
CA LEU A 5 4.69 4.77 0.21
C LEU A 5 3.42 3.95 0.42
N SER A 6 3.18 2.96 -0.44
CA SER A 6 1.98 2.14 -0.35
C SER A 6 2.02 1.20 0.85
N THR A 7 3.13 0.52 1.10
CA THR A 7 3.33 -0.30 2.32
C THR A 7 3.15 0.53 3.58
N THR A 8 3.69 1.76 3.60
CA THR A 8 3.53 2.69 4.71
C THR A 8 2.05 3.03 4.95
N ALA A 9 1.30 3.38 3.90
CA ALA A 9 -0.13 3.68 4.01
C ALA A 9 -0.95 2.47 4.50
N GLN A 10 -0.63 1.26 4.03
CA GLN A 10 -1.30 0.04 4.47
C GLN A 10 -1.07 -0.24 5.96
N CYS A 11 0.16 -0.04 6.44
CA CYS A 11 0.48 -0.17 7.85
C CYS A 11 -0.28 0.84 8.70
N PHE A 12 -0.31 2.12 8.32
CA PHE A 12 -1.03 3.15 9.09
C PHE A 12 -2.52 2.83 9.30
N GLY A 13 -3.20 2.29 8.29
CA GLY A 13 -4.60 1.89 8.41
C GLY A 13 -4.82 0.76 9.41
N LEU A 14 -4.06 -0.34 9.28
CA LEU A 14 -4.17 -1.52 10.16
C LEU A 14 -3.80 -1.19 11.61
N VAL A 15 -2.75 -0.40 11.78
CA VAL A 15 -2.24 0.02 13.08
C VAL A 15 -3.20 1.00 13.75
N GLY A 16 -3.80 1.89 12.97
CA GLY A 16 -4.82 2.82 13.45
C GLY A 16 -6.00 2.10 14.08
N LEU A 17 -6.35 0.88 13.62
CA LEU A 17 -7.42 0.08 14.23
C LEU A 17 -7.11 -0.30 15.69
N LEU A 18 -5.84 -0.40 16.10
CA LEU A 18 -5.48 -0.63 17.50
C LEU A 18 -5.83 0.57 18.41
N LEU A 19 -6.01 1.76 17.83
CA LEU A 19 -6.46 2.96 18.54
C LEU A 19 -7.98 3.02 18.72
N VAL A 20 -8.74 2.24 17.92
CA VAL A 20 -10.20 2.17 18.01
C VAL A 20 -10.70 1.72 19.39
N PRO A 21 -10.22 0.62 20.00
CA PRO A 21 -10.68 0.22 21.33
C PRO A 21 -10.35 1.25 22.41
N LEU A 22 -9.22 1.97 22.28
CA LEU A 22 -8.87 3.08 23.17
C LEU A 22 -9.85 4.25 23.03
N GLY A 23 -10.19 4.63 21.78
CA GLY A 23 -11.19 5.66 21.51
C GLY A 23 -12.59 5.28 21.98
N LEU A 24 -13.02 4.04 21.75
CA LEU A 24 -14.30 3.51 22.22
C LEU A 24 -14.37 3.44 23.75
N GLY A 25 -13.31 2.99 24.41
CA GLY A 25 -13.21 2.98 25.88
C GLY A 25 -13.32 4.38 26.48
N TRP A 26 -12.69 5.37 25.83
CA TRP A 26 -12.84 6.77 26.21
C TRP A 26 -14.30 7.24 26.02
N LEU A 27 -14.91 7.01 24.85
CA LEU A 27 -16.31 7.38 24.59
C LEU A 27 -17.28 6.73 25.59
N ALA A 28 -17.10 5.44 25.90
CA ALA A 28 -17.93 4.72 26.86
C ALA A 28 -17.78 5.27 28.29
N HIS A 29 -16.57 5.62 28.71
CA HIS A 29 -16.33 6.28 30.00
C HIS A 29 -17.00 7.66 30.08
N ASP A 30 -16.91 8.47 29.02
CA ASP A 30 -17.55 9.78 28.99
C ASP A 30 -19.07 9.67 28.96
N TRP A 31 -19.62 8.67 28.26
CA TRP A 31 -21.06 8.41 28.19
C TRP A 31 -21.65 7.93 29.52
N THR A 32 -20.99 6.97 30.19
CA THR A 32 -21.41 6.47 31.50
C THR A 32 -21.38 7.56 32.57
N ARG A 33 -20.39 8.46 32.55
CA ARG A 33 -20.36 9.63 33.44
C ARG A 33 -21.50 10.61 33.21
N ARG A 34 -21.81 10.90 31.95
CA ARG A 34 -22.93 11.79 31.58
C ARG A 34 -24.25 11.22 32.09
N ARG A 35 -24.47 9.91 31.90
CA ARG A 35 -25.65 9.20 32.44
C ARG A 35 -25.73 9.20 33.96
N ALA A 36 -24.59 9.09 34.65
CA ALA A 36 -24.55 9.12 36.12
C ALA A 36 -24.77 10.50 36.74
N GLY A 37 -25.25 11.51 35.98
CA GLY A 37 -25.49 12.87 36.48
C GLY A 37 -24.22 13.65 36.85
N LYS A 38 -23.03 13.07 36.62
CA LYS A 38 -21.73 13.69 36.95
C LYS A 38 -21.28 14.71 35.89
N SER A 39 -22.21 15.16 35.04
CA SER A 39 -21.98 16.01 33.86
C SER A 39 -21.46 17.42 34.19
N GLY A 40 -21.59 17.87 35.45
CA GLY A 40 -21.08 19.17 35.91
C GLY A 40 -19.63 19.16 36.41
N ARG A 41 -19.01 18.00 36.60
CA ARG A 41 -17.60 17.91 37.02
C ARG A 41 -16.74 17.56 35.81
N PRO A 42 -15.81 18.44 35.38
CA PRO A 42 -14.90 18.13 34.28
C PRO A 42 -14.24 16.78 34.55
N VAL A 43 -14.10 15.94 33.52
CA VAL A 43 -13.23 14.76 33.61
C VAL A 43 -11.91 15.29 34.14
N GLY A 44 -11.53 14.90 35.36
CA GLY A 44 -10.31 15.40 35.97
C GLY A 44 -9.21 15.25 34.93
N THR A 45 -8.64 16.37 34.49
CA THR A 45 -7.77 16.49 33.30
C THR A 45 -6.60 15.50 33.31
N SER A 46 -6.30 14.94 34.48
CA SER A 46 -5.54 13.70 34.71
C SER A 46 -5.95 12.53 33.80
N LYS A 47 -7.22 12.07 33.81
CA LYS A 47 -7.66 10.85 33.10
C LYS A 47 -7.74 11.02 31.58
N ALA A 48 -8.19 12.17 31.10
CA ALA A 48 -8.15 12.50 29.67
C ALA A 48 -6.70 12.60 29.15
N CYS A 49 -5.78 13.13 29.96
CA CYS A 49 -4.35 13.07 29.66
C CYS A 49 -3.83 11.64 29.59
N TYR A 50 -4.28 10.72 30.45
CA TYR A 50 -3.85 9.31 30.37
C TYR A 50 -4.29 8.67 29.04
N PHE A 51 -5.53 8.87 28.60
CA PHE A 51 -5.99 8.32 27.31
C PHE A 51 -5.25 8.93 26.12
N ALA A 52 -5.02 10.25 26.12
CA ALA A 52 -4.22 10.90 25.09
C ALA A 52 -2.76 10.43 25.11
N LEU A 53 -2.17 10.26 26.29
CA LEU A 53 -0.82 9.75 26.46
C LEU A 53 -0.71 8.30 25.99
N THR A 54 -1.69 7.44 26.32
CA THR A 54 -1.71 6.06 25.84
C THR A 54 -1.85 5.99 24.33
N ALA A 55 -2.70 6.81 23.70
CA ALA A 55 -2.85 6.84 22.25
C ALA A 55 -1.56 7.33 21.55
N VAL A 56 -0.88 8.32 22.11
CA VAL A 56 0.43 8.79 21.61
C VAL A 56 1.49 7.71 21.80
N CYS A 57 1.59 7.12 23.00
CA CYS A 57 2.55 6.06 23.31
C CYS A 57 2.31 4.76 22.52
N THR A 58 1.08 4.42 22.13
CA THR A 58 0.82 3.25 21.27
C THR A 58 1.06 3.56 19.79
N SER A 59 0.83 4.79 19.33
CA SER A 59 1.12 5.19 17.94
C SER A 59 2.62 5.28 17.61
N LEU A 60 3.45 5.64 18.59
CA LEU A 60 4.91 5.86 18.46
C LEU A 60 5.73 4.62 18.05
N PRO A 61 5.66 3.47 18.76
CA PRO A 61 6.43 2.29 18.39
C PRO A 61 5.95 1.73 17.06
N VAL A 62 4.67 1.89 16.73
CA VAL A 62 4.15 1.28 15.52
C VAL A 62 4.52 2.08 14.27
N ALA A 63 4.46 3.42 14.31
CA ALA A 63 5.01 4.25 13.23
C ALA A 63 6.52 4.02 13.02
N GLY A 64 7.26 3.78 14.12
CA GLY A 64 8.67 3.41 14.07
C GLY A 64 8.94 2.06 13.41
N PHE A 65 8.21 1.02 13.84
CA PHE A 65 8.36 -0.34 13.31
C PHE A 65 7.99 -0.42 11.82
N THR A 66 6.94 0.27 11.40
CA THR A 66 6.48 0.24 10.01
C THR A 66 7.44 0.95 9.06
N SER A 67 8.16 1.96 9.56
CA SER A 67 9.18 2.66 8.78
C SER A 67 10.52 1.91 8.73
N LEU A 68 10.84 1.10 9.73
CA LEU A 68 12.06 0.28 9.76
C LEU A 68 11.99 -0.91 8.78
N ALA A 69 10.80 -1.47 8.59
CA ALA A 69 10.60 -2.66 7.75
C ALA A 69 10.70 -2.40 6.23
N ALA A 70 10.62 -1.14 5.77
CA ALA A 70 10.38 -0.83 4.37
C ALA A 70 11.65 -0.58 3.50
N SER A 71 12.86 -0.51 4.09
CA SER A 71 14.20 -0.52 3.44
C SER A 71 15.21 0.36 4.20
N ALA A 72 16.52 0.16 3.99
CA ALA A 72 17.60 0.97 4.60
C ALA A 72 17.51 2.48 4.27
N ARG A 73 16.88 2.87 3.14
CA ARG A 73 16.60 4.29 2.80
C ARG A 73 15.35 4.83 3.49
N ALA A 74 14.42 3.96 3.88
CA ALA A 74 13.25 4.32 4.68
C ALA A 74 13.59 4.57 6.16
N LEU A 75 14.78 4.19 6.61
CA LEU A 75 15.29 4.41 7.97
C LEU A 75 15.47 5.90 8.28
N LEU A 76 16.09 6.65 7.35
CA LEU A 76 16.25 8.11 7.46
C LEU A 76 14.90 8.83 7.46
N LEU A 77 13.99 8.44 6.57
CA LEU A 77 12.64 8.97 6.48
C LEU A 77 11.83 8.66 7.75
N GLY A 78 12.00 7.45 8.29
CA GLY A 78 11.42 7.02 9.56
C GLY A 78 11.95 7.82 10.74
N LEU A 79 13.26 8.06 10.80
CA LEU A 79 13.87 8.91 11.84
C LEU A 79 13.40 10.36 11.74
N ILE A 80 13.22 10.91 10.52
CA ILE A 80 12.67 12.25 10.31
C ILE A 80 11.21 12.31 10.79
N VAL A 81 10.36 11.36 10.39
CA VAL A 81 8.95 11.29 10.81
C VAL A 81 8.84 11.09 12.32
N MET A 82 9.66 10.22 12.91
CA MET A 82 9.76 10.02 14.35
C MET A 82 10.20 11.30 15.07
N GLY A 83 11.21 11.99 14.55
CA GLY A 83 11.70 13.26 15.08
C GLY A 83 10.64 14.37 15.03
N LEU A 84 9.92 14.49 13.90
CA LEU A 84 8.77 15.40 13.75
C LEU A 84 7.66 15.09 14.73
N TRP A 85 7.36 13.80 14.93
CA TRP A 85 6.36 13.36 15.91
C TRP A 85 6.79 13.62 17.35
N LEU A 86 8.02 13.29 17.72
CA LEU A 86 8.58 13.57 19.04
C LEU A 86 8.62 15.08 19.31
N TYR A 87 8.99 15.89 18.31
CA TYR A 87 8.95 17.34 18.38
C TYR A 87 7.52 17.86 18.59
N TRP A 88 6.56 17.36 17.79
CA TRP A 88 5.17 17.76 17.91
C TRP A 88 4.57 17.36 19.26
N ALA A 89 4.85 16.14 19.73
CA ALA A 89 4.47 15.66 21.06
C ALA A 89 5.12 16.52 22.16
N ALA A 90 6.43 16.78 22.09
CA ALA A 90 7.14 17.61 23.05
C ALA A 90 6.62 19.06 23.09
N LYS A 91 6.09 19.58 21.98
CA LYS A 91 5.50 20.93 21.89
C LYS A 91 4.04 20.98 22.38
N THR A 92 3.26 19.93 22.11
CA THR A 92 1.82 19.89 22.39
C THR A 92 1.51 19.37 23.80
N VAL A 93 2.23 18.37 24.29
CA VAL A 93 2.08 17.80 25.64
C VAL A 93 2.17 18.87 26.76
N PRO A 94 3.15 19.78 26.79
CA PRO A 94 3.20 20.81 27.82
C PRO A 94 2.09 21.85 27.66
N LYS A 95 1.62 22.16 26.44
CA LYS A 95 0.45 23.03 26.23
C LYS A 95 -0.84 22.37 26.74
N LEU A 96 -1.02 21.09 26.48
CA LEU A 96 -2.10 20.27 27.03
C LEU A 96 -2.03 20.18 28.57
N ARG A 97 -0.82 20.08 29.14
CA ARG A 97 -0.62 20.11 30.60
C ARG A 97 -0.93 21.49 31.20
N ARG A 98 -0.66 22.59 30.49
CA ARG A 98 -1.00 23.96 30.95
C ARG A 98 -2.51 24.25 30.91
N LEU A 99 -3.25 23.58 30.03
CA LEU A 99 -4.72 23.63 29.99
C LEU A 99 -5.39 22.87 31.16
N LYS A 100 -4.62 22.23 32.06
CA LYS A 100 -5.15 21.59 33.28
C LYS A 100 -5.85 22.54 34.25
N GLY A 101 -5.65 23.86 34.13
CA GLY A 101 -6.11 24.87 35.09
C GLY A 101 -7.38 25.65 34.73
N THR A 102 -7.85 25.63 33.48
CA THR A 102 -9.00 26.42 33.04
C THR A 102 -10.22 25.54 32.76
N SER A 103 -11.18 25.52 33.69
CA SER A 103 -12.54 24.99 33.50
C SER A 103 -13.49 26.13 33.08
N PRO A 104 -14.73 25.87 32.62
CA PRO A 104 -15.23 24.79 31.77
C PRO A 104 -16.01 25.35 30.55
N LEU A 105 -15.81 24.80 29.35
CA LEU A 105 -16.91 24.76 28.37
C LEU A 105 -17.23 23.30 28.09
N ALA A 106 -18.52 22.98 28.22
CA ALA A 106 -19.13 21.67 28.00
C ALA A 106 -19.11 21.24 26.52
N SER A 107 -18.06 21.58 25.77
CA SER A 107 -17.89 21.16 24.38
C SER A 107 -17.37 19.72 24.36
N VAL A 108 -18.08 18.84 23.66
CA VAL A 108 -17.62 17.49 23.33
C VAL A 108 -16.20 17.56 22.78
N HIS A 109 -15.24 16.91 23.44
CA HIS A 109 -13.89 16.82 22.90
C HIS A 109 -13.92 15.96 21.63
N PRO A 110 -13.51 16.48 20.46
CA PRO A 110 -13.56 15.72 19.20
C PRO A 110 -12.48 14.63 19.14
N ALA A 111 -11.45 14.69 19.99
CA ALA A 111 -10.32 13.77 19.98
C ALA A 111 -10.71 12.27 20.04
N PRO A 112 -11.53 11.77 20.98
CA PRO A 112 -11.95 10.37 21.00
C PRO A 112 -12.76 9.98 19.76
N LEU A 113 -13.54 10.91 19.20
CA LEU A 113 -14.28 10.69 17.97
C LEU A 113 -13.32 10.51 16.79
N CYS A 114 -12.30 11.37 16.67
CA CYS A 114 -11.27 11.25 15.63
C CYS A 114 -10.45 9.96 15.75
N LEU A 115 -10.14 9.50 16.96
CA LEU A 115 -9.42 8.24 17.21
C LEU A 115 -10.19 7.00 16.73
N VAL A 116 -11.53 7.07 16.67
CA VAL A 116 -12.38 5.99 16.16
C VAL A 116 -12.67 6.18 14.68
N ILE A 117 -13.17 7.36 14.29
CA ILE A 117 -13.66 7.61 12.93
C ILE A 117 -12.52 7.54 11.91
N VAL A 118 -11.38 8.17 12.17
CA VAL A 118 -10.32 8.26 11.16
C VAL A 118 -9.79 6.87 10.78
N PRO A 119 -9.39 5.98 11.71
CA PRO A 119 -8.95 4.63 11.34
C PRO A 119 -10.04 3.79 10.67
N VAL A 120 -11.29 3.87 11.17
CA VAL A 120 -12.41 3.10 10.61
C VAL A 120 -12.70 3.53 9.17
N VAL A 121 -12.77 4.84 8.92
CA VAL A 121 -13.02 5.39 7.58
C VAL A 121 -11.87 5.05 6.64
N LEU A 122 -10.61 5.23 7.05
CA LEU A 122 -9.45 4.89 6.23
C LEU A 122 -9.42 3.39 5.88
N THR A 123 -9.69 2.52 6.85
CA THR A 123 -9.78 1.07 6.62
C THR A 123 -10.94 0.72 5.69
N ALA A 124 -12.12 1.33 5.86
CA ALA A 124 -13.26 1.12 4.98
C ALA A 124 -12.97 1.58 3.54
N LEU A 125 -12.36 2.75 3.37
CA LEU A 125 -11.90 3.26 2.07
C LEU A 125 -10.89 2.31 1.44
N LYS A 126 -9.94 1.75 2.22
CA LYS A 126 -9.00 0.74 1.73
C LYS A 126 -9.73 -0.47 1.14
N PHE A 127 -10.66 -1.06 1.88
CA PHE A 127 -11.34 -2.28 1.42
C PHE A 127 -12.32 -2.05 0.27
N THR A 128 -12.85 -0.84 0.12
CA THR A 128 -13.85 -0.52 -0.92
C THR A 128 -13.23 0.04 -2.19
N LEU A 129 -12.26 0.95 -2.07
CA LEU A 129 -11.71 1.67 -3.22
C LEU A 129 -10.41 1.06 -3.75
N LEU A 130 -9.59 0.45 -2.90
CA LEU A 130 -8.27 -0.04 -3.31
C LEU A 130 -8.35 -1.14 -4.37
N PRO A 131 -9.21 -2.18 -4.25
CA PRO A 131 -9.30 -3.23 -5.27
C PRO A 131 -9.69 -2.66 -6.64
N SER A 132 -10.69 -1.76 -6.66
CA SER A 132 -11.13 -1.09 -7.88
C SER A 132 -10.04 -0.19 -8.49
N ALA A 133 -9.28 0.51 -7.66
CA ALA A 133 -8.16 1.34 -8.12
C ALA A 133 -7.02 0.49 -8.71
N VAL A 134 -6.71 -0.66 -8.11
CA VAL A 134 -5.70 -1.61 -8.62
C VAL A 134 -6.14 -2.22 -9.96
N GLU A 135 -7.40 -2.62 -10.08
CA GLU A 135 -7.97 -3.13 -11.33
C GLU A 135 -7.98 -2.04 -12.43
N SER A 136 -8.37 -0.81 -12.09
CA SER A 136 -8.30 0.32 -13.02
C SER A 136 -6.87 0.63 -13.46
N SER A 137 -5.90 0.56 -12.55
CA SER A 137 -4.47 0.65 -12.88
C SER A 137 -4.05 -0.44 -13.84
N ARG A 138 -4.45 -1.70 -13.56
CA ARG A 138 -4.15 -2.87 -14.40
C ARG A 138 -4.63 -2.67 -15.82
N ASN A 139 -5.91 -2.31 -15.99
CA ASN A 139 -6.53 -2.13 -17.30
C ASN A 139 -5.88 -0.98 -18.09
N ARG A 140 -5.52 0.12 -17.41
CA ARG A 140 -4.77 1.21 -18.05
C ARG A 140 -3.35 0.78 -18.43
N GLY A 141 -2.68 -0.04 -17.62
CA GLY A 141 -1.38 -0.62 -17.94
C GLY A 141 -1.43 -1.53 -19.17
N ILE A 142 -2.45 -2.39 -19.24
CA ILE A 142 -2.73 -3.26 -20.39
C ILE A 142 -2.97 -2.41 -21.65
N ALA A 143 -3.82 -1.39 -21.56
CA ALA A 143 -4.11 -0.50 -22.69
C ALA A 143 -2.86 0.27 -23.16
N ALA A 144 -2.00 0.70 -22.24
CA ALA A 144 -0.73 1.36 -22.59
C ALA A 144 0.23 0.44 -23.34
N GLY A 145 0.13 -0.88 -23.16
CA GLY A 145 0.92 -1.87 -23.91
C GLY A 145 0.46 -2.09 -25.34
N ALA A 146 -0.74 -1.64 -25.73
CA ALA A 146 -1.32 -1.95 -27.04
C ALA A 146 -0.44 -1.52 -28.22
N ALA A 147 0.17 -0.33 -28.16
CA ALA A 147 1.07 0.16 -29.21
C ALA A 147 2.30 -0.75 -29.37
N MET A 148 2.92 -1.11 -28.26
CA MET A 148 4.07 -2.01 -28.22
C MET A 148 3.76 -3.39 -28.81
N LEU A 149 2.60 -3.95 -28.46
CA LEU A 149 2.14 -5.23 -29.00
C LEU A 149 1.92 -5.15 -30.52
N ALA A 150 1.28 -4.08 -30.99
CA ALA A 150 1.03 -3.87 -32.41
C ALA A 150 2.34 -3.78 -33.21
N ASP A 151 3.35 -3.08 -32.68
CA ASP A 151 4.65 -2.93 -33.33
C ASP A 151 5.44 -4.25 -33.35
N ILE A 152 5.35 -5.07 -32.28
CA ILE A 152 5.93 -6.42 -32.24
C ILE A 152 5.30 -7.33 -33.30
N GLU A 153 3.97 -7.35 -33.39
CA GLU A 153 3.28 -8.19 -34.38
C GLU A 153 3.54 -7.72 -35.81
N THR A 154 3.60 -6.41 -36.03
CA THR A 154 3.97 -5.83 -37.34
C THR A 154 5.39 -6.24 -37.73
N TYR A 155 6.35 -6.17 -36.79
CA TYR A 155 7.71 -6.65 -37.01
C TYR A 155 7.73 -8.14 -37.37
N ARG A 156 7.00 -8.96 -36.61
CA ARG A 156 6.91 -10.41 -36.84
C ARG A 156 6.32 -10.73 -38.21
N ALA A 157 5.26 -10.03 -38.61
CA ALA A 157 4.66 -10.20 -39.94
C ALA A 157 5.65 -9.86 -41.07
N ALA A 158 6.49 -8.83 -40.89
CA ALA A 158 7.47 -8.42 -41.89
C ALA A 158 8.74 -9.29 -41.94
N LYS A 159 9.18 -9.83 -40.80
CA LYS A 159 10.47 -10.55 -40.66
C LYS A 159 10.33 -12.06 -40.47
N GLY A 160 9.12 -12.55 -40.20
CA GLY A 160 8.83 -13.96 -39.94
C GLY A 160 9.22 -14.45 -38.54
N HIS A 161 9.81 -13.59 -37.70
CA HIS A 161 10.21 -13.92 -36.33
C HIS A 161 10.00 -12.72 -35.40
N TYR A 162 9.89 -12.98 -34.09
CA TYR A 162 9.81 -11.91 -33.09
C TYR A 162 11.16 -11.21 -32.89
N PRO A 163 11.19 -9.95 -32.43
CA PRO A 163 12.43 -9.26 -32.12
C PRO A 163 13.17 -9.98 -30.98
N VAL A 164 14.50 -10.06 -31.07
CA VAL A 164 15.32 -10.69 -30.00
C VAL A 164 15.37 -9.84 -28.74
N SER A 165 15.20 -8.52 -28.87
CA SER A 165 15.19 -7.55 -27.79
C SER A 165 14.49 -6.27 -28.24
N LEU A 166 13.87 -5.56 -27.30
CA LEU A 166 13.36 -4.20 -27.47
C LEU A 166 14.12 -3.19 -26.59
N ALA A 167 15.31 -3.56 -26.10
CA ALA A 167 16.14 -2.67 -25.32
C ALA A 167 16.69 -1.54 -26.20
N GLY A 168 16.17 -0.34 -26.01
CA GLY A 168 16.68 0.91 -26.59
C GLY A 168 17.19 1.86 -25.50
N ALA A 169 18.05 2.80 -25.90
CA ALA A 169 18.46 3.89 -25.00
C ALA A 169 17.28 4.81 -24.64
N THR A 170 16.33 4.96 -25.56
CA THR A 170 15.08 5.71 -25.37
C THR A 170 13.96 4.75 -25.01
N ASN A 171 13.19 5.08 -23.97
CA ASN A 171 12.03 4.30 -23.56
C ASN A 171 10.75 4.86 -24.21
N ASP A 172 10.49 4.46 -25.44
CA ASP A 172 9.36 4.96 -26.24
C ASP A 172 8.00 4.42 -25.74
N TYR A 173 8.00 3.23 -25.13
CA TYR A 173 6.78 2.56 -24.64
C TYR A 173 6.52 2.79 -23.14
N ARG A 174 6.88 3.96 -22.61
CA ARG A 174 6.68 4.25 -21.19
C ARG A 174 5.19 4.44 -20.86
N PRO A 175 4.59 3.61 -19.99
CA PRO A 175 3.20 3.77 -19.63
C PRO A 175 3.01 5.05 -18.82
N LYS A 176 2.02 5.87 -19.18
CA LYS A 176 1.61 7.07 -18.43
C LYS A 176 0.62 6.70 -17.30
N VAL A 177 0.91 5.63 -16.58
CA VAL A 177 0.05 5.08 -15.53
C VAL A 177 0.79 5.13 -14.20
N VAL A 178 0.16 5.74 -13.19
CA VAL A 178 0.75 5.84 -11.85
C VAL A 178 0.96 4.45 -11.26
N GLY A 179 2.16 4.20 -10.72
CA GLY A 179 2.53 2.91 -10.13
C GLY A 179 3.10 1.90 -11.12
N ILE A 180 3.10 2.19 -12.43
CA ILE A 180 3.70 1.32 -13.45
C ILE A 180 4.96 2.00 -14.00
N GLY A 181 6.12 1.42 -13.73
CA GLY A 181 7.41 2.03 -14.10
C GLY A 181 7.73 1.90 -15.59
N ARG A 182 7.64 0.68 -16.14
CA ARG A 182 7.96 0.35 -17.53
C ARG A 182 7.26 -0.94 -17.95
N LEU A 183 7.02 -1.07 -19.25
CA LEU A 183 6.72 -2.35 -19.89
C LEU A 183 8.05 -3.09 -20.14
N GLN A 184 8.06 -4.40 -19.96
CA GLN A 184 9.21 -5.26 -20.16
C GLN A 184 8.86 -6.29 -21.23
N TYR A 185 9.74 -6.43 -22.22
CA TYR A 185 9.62 -7.42 -23.28
C TYR A 185 10.60 -8.55 -23.07
N GLU A 186 10.11 -9.78 -23.17
CA GLU A 186 10.95 -10.96 -23.13
C GLU A 186 10.54 -11.95 -24.24
N PRO A 187 11.46 -12.37 -25.13
CA PRO A 187 11.15 -13.42 -26.08
C PRO A 187 10.92 -14.76 -25.35
N SER A 188 9.93 -15.54 -25.79
CA SER A 188 9.55 -16.81 -25.17
C SER A 188 9.27 -17.87 -26.24
N GLY A 189 10.33 -18.53 -26.72
CA GLY A 189 10.22 -19.60 -27.73
C GLY A 189 9.54 -19.13 -29.02
N ARG A 190 8.30 -19.61 -29.25
CA ARG A 190 7.46 -19.23 -30.41
C ARG A 190 6.51 -18.07 -30.13
N ALA A 191 6.69 -17.39 -29.02
CA ALA A 191 5.90 -16.27 -28.53
C ALA A 191 6.81 -15.24 -27.84
N TYR A 192 6.20 -14.33 -27.10
CA TYR A 192 6.88 -13.35 -26.25
C TYR A 192 6.00 -13.01 -25.06
N ASN A 193 6.63 -12.51 -24.01
CA ASN A 193 5.96 -11.93 -22.86
C ASN A 193 6.10 -10.41 -22.91
N VAL A 194 4.99 -9.69 -22.70
CA VAL A 194 5.04 -8.29 -22.29
C VAL A 194 4.52 -8.19 -20.87
N SER A 195 5.34 -7.70 -19.96
CA SER A 195 5.01 -7.65 -18.55
C SER A 195 5.19 -6.25 -17.96
N PHE A 196 4.46 -5.98 -16.89
CA PHE A 196 4.75 -4.86 -16.02
C PHE A 196 4.46 -5.22 -14.57
N GLU A 197 5.20 -4.58 -13.68
CA GLU A 197 4.97 -4.65 -12.25
C GLU A 197 4.05 -3.51 -11.83
N GLN A 198 3.11 -3.82 -10.95
CA GLN A 198 2.31 -2.82 -10.27
C GLN A 198 2.06 -3.17 -8.80
N PHE A 199 1.50 -2.20 -8.10
CA PHE A 199 1.09 -2.35 -6.72
C PHE A 199 -0.08 -3.35 -6.58
N SER A 200 0.01 -4.26 -5.60
CA SER A 200 -1.09 -5.15 -5.19
C SER A 200 -1.86 -4.58 -3.99
N ASP A 201 -3.16 -4.80 -3.92
CA ASP A 201 -3.97 -4.48 -2.74
C ASP A 201 -3.64 -5.35 -1.51
N ARG A 202 -2.91 -6.45 -1.72
CA ARG A 202 -2.41 -7.33 -0.67
C ARG A 202 -1.09 -6.82 -0.10
N PHE A 203 -1.00 -6.89 1.23
CA PHE A 203 0.19 -6.45 1.94
C PHE A 203 1.38 -7.37 1.64
N GLY A 204 2.53 -6.78 1.31
CA GLY A 204 3.75 -7.52 0.99
C GLY A 204 3.74 -8.19 -0.39
N THR A 205 2.64 -8.13 -1.13
CA THR A 205 2.52 -8.80 -2.42
C THR A 205 2.94 -7.89 -3.57
N ARG A 206 3.73 -8.43 -4.49
CA ARG A 206 4.01 -7.80 -5.78
C ARG A 206 3.12 -8.42 -6.84
N GLU A 207 2.52 -7.58 -7.68
CA GLU A 207 1.69 -8.04 -8.79
C GLU A 207 2.42 -7.81 -10.12
N PHE A 208 2.63 -8.88 -10.86
CA PHE A 208 3.13 -8.84 -12.23
C PHE A 208 2.00 -9.16 -13.19
N VAL A 209 1.75 -8.26 -14.14
CA VAL A 209 0.71 -8.42 -15.17
C VAL A 209 1.42 -8.74 -16.47
N VAL A 210 1.07 -9.86 -17.09
CA VAL A 210 1.82 -10.43 -18.21
C VAL A 210 0.89 -10.82 -19.34
N TYR A 211 1.27 -10.42 -20.55
CA TYR A 211 0.69 -10.83 -21.80
C TYR A 211 1.53 -11.93 -22.45
N ASN A 212 0.89 -12.96 -23.01
CA ASN A 212 1.53 -13.90 -23.92
C ASN A 212 0.52 -14.34 -24.99
N PRO A 213 0.80 -14.18 -26.30
CA PRO A 213 -0.17 -14.45 -27.36
C PRO A 213 -0.60 -15.92 -27.47
N LEU A 214 0.16 -16.85 -26.90
CA LEU A 214 -0.13 -18.29 -26.88
C LEU A 214 -0.63 -18.78 -25.52
N ASP A 215 -0.91 -17.87 -24.58
CA ASP A 215 -1.28 -18.20 -23.19
C ASP A 215 -0.19 -18.98 -22.42
N GLU A 216 1.06 -18.93 -22.91
CA GLU A 216 2.24 -19.59 -22.34
C GLU A 216 3.02 -18.64 -21.40
N HIS A 217 2.32 -18.01 -20.45
CA HIS A 217 2.91 -17.02 -19.56
C HIS A 217 4.04 -17.60 -18.70
N GLN A 218 5.19 -16.93 -18.71
CA GLN A 218 6.33 -17.24 -17.85
C GLN A 218 6.78 -16.00 -17.11
N VAL A 219 6.85 -16.09 -15.78
CA VAL A 219 7.32 -15.03 -14.90
C VAL A 219 8.21 -15.66 -13.84
N TYR A 220 9.39 -15.10 -13.65
CA TYR A 220 10.36 -15.56 -12.65
C TYR A 220 10.45 -14.51 -11.54
N SER A 221 10.43 -14.93 -10.28
CA SER A 221 10.64 -14.02 -9.15
C SER A 221 12.08 -13.53 -9.06
N HIS A 222 13.04 -14.38 -9.44
CA HIS A 222 14.47 -14.09 -9.40
C HIS A 222 15.15 -14.30 -10.75
N ASP A 223 16.08 -13.41 -11.10
CA ASP A 223 16.92 -13.53 -12.29
C ASP A 223 17.70 -14.86 -12.32
N MET A 224 18.03 -15.40 -11.15
CA MET A 224 18.72 -16.68 -11.00
C MET A 224 17.86 -17.86 -11.46
N ASP A 225 16.54 -17.80 -11.26
CA ASP A 225 15.62 -18.87 -11.64
C ASP A 225 15.57 -19.02 -13.16
N ARG A 226 15.70 -17.90 -13.88
CA ARG A 226 15.82 -17.89 -15.34
C ARG A 226 17.03 -18.68 -15.85
N VAL A 227 18.12 -18.70 -15.09
CA VAL A 227 19.37 -19.40 -15.47
C VAL A 227 19.34 -20.86 -15.05
N ARG A 228 18.73 -21.16 -13.89
CA ARG A 228 18.82 -22.47 -13.25
C ARG A 228 17.66 -23.39 -13.58
N LEU A 229 16.48 -22.85 -13.88
CA LEU A 229 15.29 -23.65 -14.13
C LEU A 229 15.10 -23.86 -15.63
N PRO A 230 14.77 -25.09 -16.06
CA PRO A 230 14.37 -25.32 -17.44
C PRO A 230 13.07 -24.55 -17.74
N PRO A 231 12.88 -24.06 -18.98
CA PRO A 231 11.64 -23.40 -19.40
C PRO A 231 10.51 -24.45 -19.41
N ARG A 232 9.84 -24.60 -18.27
CA ARG A 232 8.67 -25.44 -18.11
C ARG A 232 7.48 -24.56 -17.73
N PRO A 233 6.26 -24.90 -18.15
CA PRO A 233 5.07 -24.19 -17.70
C PRO A 233 5.03 -24.25 -16.16
N LEU A 234 5.17 -23.08 -15.53
CA LEU A 234 5.31 -22.93 -14.09
C LEU A 234 3.98 -23.24 -13.39
N ARG A 235 3.63 -24.53 -13.30
CA ARG A 235 2.68 -25.01 -12.29
C ARG A 235 3.43 -25.07 -10.95
N GLY A 236 3.56 -23.91 -10.29
CA GLY A 236 3.89 -23.81 -8.86
C GLY A 236 5.38 -23.78 -8.48
N GLY A 237 6.28 -23.29 -9.33
CA GLY A 237 7.73 -23.35 -9.07
C GLY A 237 8.55 -22.06 -9.28
N GLY A 238 7.94 -20.92 -9.58
CA GLY A 238 8.66 -19.67 -9.96
C GLY A 238 8.59 -18.56 -8.91
N GLY A 239 8.25 -18.88 -7.66
CA GLY A 239 8.07 -17.90 -6.58
C GLY A 239 6.69 -17.23 -6.52
N GLN A 240 5.83 -17.44 -7.53
CA GLN A 240 4.44 -17.00 -7.47
C GLN A 240 3.60 -17.94 -6.60
N TYR A 241 2.73 -17.37 -5.76
CA TYR A 241 1.80 -18.14 -4.94
C TYR A 241 0.37 -18.16 -5.52
N ALA A 242 0.05 -17.26 -6.46
CA ALA A 242 -1.25 -17.23 -7.14
C ALA A 242 -1.14 -16.70 -8.58
N VAL A 243 -2.02 -17.20 -9.45
CA VAL A 243 -2.18 -16.79 -10.84
C VAL A 243 -3.66 -16.55 -11.11
N HIS A 244 -3.95 -15.48 -11.83
CA HIS A 244 -5.32 -15.06 -12.13
C HIS A 244 -5.43 -14.58 -13.57
N ASP A 245 -6.56 -14.85 -14.19
CA ASP A 245 -6.89 -14.29 -15.49
C ASP A 245 -7.24 -12.80 -15.34
N ALA A 246 -6.73 -11.97 -16.26
CA ALA A 246 -7.19 -10.60 -16.38
C ALA A 246 -8.46 -10.53 -17.24
N LEU A 247 -9.13 -9.37 -17.22
CA LEU A 247 -10.30 -9.12 -18.06
C LEU A 247 -10.01 -9.19 -19.57
N HIS A 248 -8.76 -8.95 -19.95
CA HIS A 248 -8.32 -8.97 -21.34
C HIS A 248 -7.76 -10.35 -21.71
N PRO A 249 -8.10 -10.89 -22.90
CA PRO A 249 -7.61 -12.20 -23.32
C PRO A 249 -6.09 -12.21 -23.38
N ASN A 250 -5.49 -13.37 -23.10
CA ASN A 250 -4.04 -13.59 -23.11
C ASN A 250 -3.27 -12.74 -22.09
N TRP A 251 -3.96 -12.04 -21.18
CA TRP A 251 -3.36 -11.35 -20.05
C TRP A 251 -3.67 -12.11 -18.75
N LYS A 252 -2.63 -12.34 -17.96
CA LYS A 252 -2.74 -12.91 -16.61
C LYS A 252 -1.99 -12.03 -15.63
N TYR A 253 -2.35 -12.10 -14.36
CA TYR A 253 -1.57 -11.48 -13.31
C TYR A 253 -1.14 -12.50 -12.25
N PHE A 254 0.06 -12.28 -11.73
CA PHE A 254 0.81 -13.19 -10.88
C PHE A 254 1.13 -12.46 -9.57
N TRP A 255 0.89 -13.14 -8.45
CA TRP A 255 1.22 -12.62 -7.13
C TRP A 255 2.45 -13.31 -6.56
N PHE A 256 3.38 -12.50 -6.07
CA PHE A 256 4.63 -12.90 -5.44
C PHE A 256 4.73 -12.31 -4.04
N ASP A 257 5.42 -13.03 -3.15
CA ASP A 257 5.78 -12.56 -1.81
C ASP A 257 7.00 -11.63 -1.78
#